data_AF-A0A0D0DPK8-F1
#
_entry.id   AF-A0A0D0DPK8-F1
#
_cell.length_a   1.000
_cell.length_b   1.000
_cell.length_c   1.000
_cell.angle_alpha   90.00
_cell.angle_beta   90.00
_cell.angle_gamma   90.00
#
_symmetry.space_group_name_H-M   'P 1'
#
loop_
_entity.id
_entity.type
_entity.pdbx_description
1 polymer ?
#
loop_
_entity_poly.entity_id
_entity_poly.type
_entity_poly.pdbx_seq_one_letter_code
_entity_poly.pdbx_strand_id
1 'polypeptide(L)'
;MSLLRCTRSSPLRVSQASVRYAASATGTDDAASKRETIRRLLYPSNVRTGSSPTGTWRPDVGLAFQRAIPSAQAHKTIERAWKLYQRHLRKKRDEELKHKYECMKRAMQELEEIDPVLFKEANRREDPRARSMMEMEVLKSCSTAERRAIESRVRGLFPRELKVPADTPSKEGWLHEWKPFNRPL
;
A
#
# COMPACT_ATOMS: atom_id res chain seq x y z
N MET A 1 -2.18 64.87 17.79
CA MET A 1 -1.29 63.77 17.40
C MET A 1 -1.36 62.69 18.48
N SER A 2 -2.27 61.71 18.33
CA SER A 2 -2.35 60.57 19.27
C SER A 2 -2.65 59.32 18.46
N LEU A 3 -1.64 58.45 18.31
CA LEU A 3 -1.77 57.16 17.65
C LEU A 3 -2.03 56.10 18.73
N LEU A 4 -3.30 55.71 18.87
CA LEU A 4 -3.72 54.61 19.72
C LEU A 4 -3.20 53.29 19.14
N ARG A 5 -2.31 52.63 19.89
CA ARG A 5 -1.87 51.25 19.64
C ARG A 5 -3.05 50.31 19.79
N CYS A 6 -3.53 49.76 18.68
CA CYS A 6 -4.46 48.64 18.69
C CYS A 6 -3.70 47.35 18.99
N THR A 7 -3.73 46.88 20.24
CA THR A 7 -3.26 45.55 20.60
C THR A 7 -4.27 44.53 20.09
N ARG A 8 -3.89 43.77 19.05
CA ARG A 8 -4.67 42.61 18.57
C ARG A 8 -4.76 41.59 19.70
N SER A 9 -5.92 41.52 20.33
CA SER A 9 -6.32 40.39 21.19
C SER A 9 -6.44 39.14 20.31
N SER A 10 -5.63 38.12 20.59
CA SER A 10 -5.74 36.79 19.99
C SER A 10 -6.90 36.04 20.64
N PRO A 11 -8.03 35.78 19.95
CA PRO A 11 -9.20 35.21 20.61
C PRO A 11 -9.29 33.71 20.32
N LEU A 12 -8.41 32.87 20.88
CA LEU A 12 -8.63 31.41 20.91
C LEU A 12 -7.82 30.74 22.06
N ARG A 13 -8.11 31.09 23.31
CA ARG A 13 -7.84 30.17 24.43
C ARG A 13 -9.08 29.29 24.60
N VAL A 14 -9.16 28.21 23.81
CA VAL A 14 -10.10 27.13 24.10
C VAL A 14 -9.62 26.50 25.40
N SER A 15 -10.37 26.71 26.48
CA SER A 15 -10.18 26.02 27.76
C SER A 15 -10.36 24.52 27.52
N GLN A 16 -9.26 23.79 27.37
CA GLN A 16 -9.29 22.34 27.25
C GLN A 16 -9.46 21.76 28.65
N ALA A 17 -10.67 21.29 28.95
CA ALA A 17 -10.92 20.48 30.13
C ALA A 17 -10.11 19.18 30.01
N SER A 18 -9.26 18.88 30.99
CA SER A 18 -8.65 17.56 31.10
C SER A 18 -9.76 16.56 31.42
N VAL A 19 -10.15 15.73 30.45
CA VAL A 19 -11.06 14.61 30.71
C VAL A 19 -10.29 13.60 31.56
N ARG A 20 -10.51 13.63 32.88
CA ARG A 20 -10.01 12.62 33.81
C ARG A 20 -11.01 11.47 33.82
N TYR A 21 -10.66 10.35 33.21
CA TYR A 21 -11.43 9.12 33.38
C TYR A 21 -11.20 8.59 34.79
N ALA A 22 -12.28 8.29 35.52
CA ALA A 22 -12.22 7.65 36.83
C ALA A 22 -11.59 6.26 36.68
N ALA A 23 -10.48 6.01 37.37
CA ALA A 23 -9.84 4.71 37.40
C ALA A 23 -10.57 3.80 38.40
N SER A 24 -11.18 2.72 37.93
CA SER A 24 -11.60 1.62 38.80
C SER A 24 -10.38 0.77 39.15
N ALA A 25 -9.90 0.89 40.39
CA ALA A 25 -8.79 0.10 40.91
C ALA A 25 -9.27 -1.34 41.18
N THR A 26 -8.85 -2.30 40.35
CA THR A 26 -8.66 -3.73 40.72
C THR A 26 -8.10 -4.51 39.52
N GLY A 27 -6.88 -5.04 39.65
CA GLY A 27 -6.35 -6.12 38.79
C GLY A 27 -4.92 -5.90 38.28
N THR A 28 -3.99 -6.72 38.78
CA THR A 28 -2.60 -6.94 38.31
C THR A 28 -1.95 -5.77 37.56
N ASP A 29 -1.20 -4.97 38.32
CA ASP A 29 -0.67 -3.64 37.95
C ASP A 29 0.05 -3.57 36.59
N ASP A 30 0.67 -4.65 36.11
CA ASP A 30 1.34 -4.68 34.81
C ASP A 30 0.39 -4.66 33.61
N ALA A 31 -0.73 -5.38 33.67
CA ALA A 31 -1.70 -5.42 32.58
C ALA A 31 -2.49 -4.11 32.49
N ALA A 32 -2.81 -3.52 33.64
CA ALA A 32 -3.44 -2.20 33.74
C ALA A 32 -2.50 -1.10 33.23
N SER A 33 -1.22 -1.12 33.59
CA SER A 33 -0.20 -0.17 33.12
C SER A 33 0.05 -0.26 31.61
N LYS A 34 0.11 -1.47 31.04
CA LYS A 34 0.20 -1.68 29.58
C LYS A 34 -1.03 -1.15 28.85
N ARG A 35 -2.23 -1.44 29.36
CA ARG A 35 -3.50 -0.92 28.80
C ARG A 35 -3.56 0.60 28.84
N GLU A 36 -3.08 1.20 29.92
CA GLU A 36 -3.02 2.65 30.08
C GLU A 36 -1.96 3.28 29.17
N THR A 37 -0.81 2.63 28.98
CA THR A 37 0.21 3.04 28.01
C THR A 37 -0.34 3.01 26.58
N ILE A 38 -1.03 1.93 26.19
CA ILE A 38 -1.70 1.82 24.90
C ILE A 38 -2.78 2.90 24.75
N ARG A 39 -3.58 3.14 25.80
CA ARG A 39 -4.60 4.21 25.80
C ARG A 39 -3.97 5.59 25.59
N ARG A 40 -2.85 5.90 26.28
CA ARG A 40 -2.11 7.16 26.11
C ARG A 40 -1.48 7.33 24.73
N LEU A 41 -1.08 6.23 24.09
CA LEU A 41 -0.55 6.24 22.72
C LEU A 41 -1.65 6.43 21.67
N LEU A 42 -2.78 5.74 21.82
CA LEU A 42 -3.93 5.84 20.90
C LEU A 42 -4.67 7.18 21.04
N TYR A 43 -4.74 7.71 22.26
CA TYR A 43 -5.43 8.95 22.59
C TYR A 43 -4.46 9.88 23.33
N PRO A 44 -3.51 10.51 22.60
CA PRO A 44 -2.58 11.44 23.22
C PRO A 44 -3.35 12.59 23.87
N SER A 45 -2.88 13.03 25.04
CA SER A 45 -3.49 14.18 25.73
C SER A 45 -3.39 15.42 24.84
N ASN A 46 -4.52 16.12 24.64
CA ASN A 46 -4.57 17.37 23.85
C ASN A 46 -3.82 18.56 24.48
N VAL A 47 -3.22 18.35 25.66
CA VAL A 47 -2.52 19.38 26.43
C VAL A 47 -1.25 19.82 25.69
N ARG A 48 -1.18 21.10 25.37
CA ARG A 48 -0.07 21.73 24.61
C ARG A 48 1.09 22.14 25.52
N THR A 49 1.61 21.22 26.33
CA THR A 49 2.69 21.52 27.30
C THR A 49 4.09 21.20 26.80
N GLY A 50 4.27 20.40 25.74
CA GLY A 50 5.59 20.08 25.18
C GLY A 50 5.54 19.32 23.85
N SER A 51 6.70 19.15 23.21
CA SER A 51 6.86 18.39 21.97
C SER A 51 6.75 16.89 22.25
N SER A 52 5.53 16.35 22.16
CA SER A 52 5.34 14.90 22.19
C SER A 52 5.59 14.31 20.79
N PRO A 53 6.38 13.23 20.67
CA PRO A 53 6.61 12.55 19.38
C PRO A 53 5.34 11.92 18.80
N THR A 54 4.35 11.64 19.66
CA THR A 54 3.03 11.07 19.30
C THR A 54 1.87 12.06 19.48
N GLY A 55 2.14 13.29 19.91
CA GLY A 55 1.12 14.28 20.23
C GLY A 55 0.72 15.20 19.07
N THR A 56 -0.49 15.74 19.18
CA THR A 56 -1.15 16.62 18.20
C THR A 56 -0.50 18.02 18.09
N TRP A 57 0.39 18.40 19.01
CA TRP A 57 1.02 19.72 19.04
C TRP A 57 2.54 19.61 18.93
N ARG A 58 3.09 19.94 17.76
CA ARG A 58 4.52 20.04 17.50
C ARG A 58 4.85 21.43 16.92
N PRO A 59 5.44 22.36 17.69
CA PRO A 59 5.75 23.70 17.19
C PRO A 59 6.77 23.67 16.05
N ASP A 60 7.71 22.71 16.09
CA ASP A 60 8.73 22.51 15.06
C ASP A 60 8.12 22.23 13.68
N VAL A 61 6.97 21.56 13.63
CA VAL A 61 6.28 21.23 12.39
C VAL A 61 5.77 22.49 11.71
N GLY A 62 5.26 23.46 12.47
CA GLY A 62 4.85 24.76 11.93
C GLY A 62 6.02 25.55 11.36
N LEU A 63 7.15 25.58 12.08
CA LEU A 63 8.39 26.22 11.60
C LEU A 63 8.95 25.51 10.36
N ALA A 64 8.95 24.18 10.34
CA ALA A 64 9.38 23.37 9.21
C ALA A 64 8.48 23.59 7.98
N PHE A 65 7.15 23.67 8.18
CA PHE A 65 6.22 23.99 7.10
C PHE A 65 6.45 25.39 6.55
N GLN A 66 6.64 26.40 7.40
CA GLN A 66 6.96 27.75 6.94
C GLN A 66 8.28 27.82 6.17
N ARG A 67 9.27 27.02 6.56
CA ARG A 67 10.55 26.91 5.85
C ARG A 67 10.42 26.19 4.50
N ALA A 68 9.65 25.11 4.44
CA ALA A 68 9.47 24.31 3.22
C ALA A 68 8.50 24.95 2.23
N ILE A 69 7.50 25.68 2.74
CA ILE A 69 6.41 26.27 1.96
C ILE A 69 6.40 27.78 2.25
N PRO A 70 6.91 28.61 1.32
CA PRO A 70 7.05 30.05 1.56
C PRO A 70 5.69 30.77 1.63
N SER A 71 4.66 30.26 0.93
CA SER A 71 3.33 30.87 0.92
C SER A 71 2.21 29.85 0.65
N ALA A 72 0.99 30.19 1.06
CA ALA A 72 -0.19 29.38 0.78
C ALA A 72 -0.48 29.26 -0.73
N GLN A 73 -0.10 30.27 -1.52
CA GLN A 73 -0.20 30.21 -2.98
C GLN A 73 0.79 29.23 -3.57
N ALA A 74 2.04 29.20 -3.09
CA ALA A 74 3.05 28.25 -3.53
C ALA A 74 2.59 26.81 -3.27
N HIS A 75 2.05 26.53 -2.07
CA HIS A 75 1.45 25.25 -1.73
C HIS A 75 0.36 24.82 -2.72
N LYS A 76 -0.65 25.68 -2.94
CA LYS A 76 -1.74 25.41 -3.89
C LYS A 76 -1.24 25.14 -5.30
N THR A 77 -0.20 25.85 -5.74
CA THR A 77 0.39 25.64 -7.07
C THR A 77 1.12 24.32 -7.17
N ILE A 78 1.93 23.95 -6.17
CA ILE A 78 2.60 22.65 -6.10
C ILE A 78 1.57 21.52 -6.12
N GLU A 79 0.51 21.63 -5.32
CA GLU A 79 -0.57 20.63 -5.30
C GLU A 79 -1.28 20.49 -6.65
N ARG A 80 -1.62 21.60 -7.30
CA ARG A 80 -2.24 21.58 -8.63
C ARG A 80 -1.32 20.95 -9.67
N ALA A 81 -0.04 21.32 -9.67
CA ALA A 81 0.96 20.75 -10.56
C ALA A 81 1.10 19.24 -10.34
N TRP A 82 1.16 18.79 -9.08
CA TRP A 82 1.23 17.37 -8.74
C TRP A 82 -0.01 16.59 -9.20
N LYS A 83 -1.22 17.11 -8.95
CA LYS A 83 -2.47 16.48 -9.41
C LYS A 83 -2.55 16.41 -10.94
N LEU A 84 -2.07 17.44 -11.63
CA LEU A 84 -1.98 17.48 -13.09
C LEU A 84 -0.98 16.43 -13.61
N TYR A 85 0.20 16.34 -13.00
CA TYR A 85 1.20 15.31 -13.32
C TYR A 85 0.64 13.89 -13.12
N GLN A 86 0.01 13.62 -11.97
CA GLN A 86 -0.65 12.33 -11.71
C GLN A 86 -1.75 12.01 -12.73
N ARG A 87 -2.51 13.02 -13.19
CA ARG A 87 -3.49 12.85 -14.27
C ARG A 87 -2.81 12.44 -15.58
N HIS A 88 -1.70 13.08 -15.94
CA HIS A 88 -0.94 12.72 -17.15
C HIS A 88 -0.38 11.30 -17.06
N LEU A 89 0.18 10.92 -15.91
CA LEU A 89 0.66 9.55 -15.69
C LEU A 89 -0.44 8.49 -15.81
N ARG A 90 -1.65 8.78 -15.34
CA ARG A 90 -2.80 7.88 -15.53
C ARG A 90 -3.16 7.76 -17.00
N LYS A 91 -3.33 8.88 -17.70
CA LYS A 91 -3.65 8.89 -19.14
C LYS A 91 -2.62 8.10 -19.96
N LYS A 92 -1.32 8.31 -19.71
CA LYS A 92 -0.26 7.57 -20.38
C LYS A 92 -0.38 6.05 -20.16
N ARG A 93 -0.61 5.62 -18.92
CA ARG A 93 -0.82 4.19 -18.61
C ARG A 93 -2.08 3.65 -19.27
N ASP A 94 -3.17 4.41 -19.30
CA ASP A 94 -4.43 4.01 -19.93
C ASP A 94 -4.27 3.87 -21.45
N GLU A 95 -3.52 4.78 -22.09
CA GLU A 95 -3.16 4.71 -23.52
C GLU A 95 -2.30 3.49 -23.83
N GLU A 96 -1.28 3.21 -23.01
CA GLU A 96 -0.45 2.00 -23.14
C GLU A 96 -1.28 0.71 -22.97
N LEU A 97 -2.18 0.67 -21.99
CA LEU A 97 -3.08 -0.48 -21.78
C LEU A 97 -4.04 -0.66 -22.95
N LYS A 98 -4.60 0.43 -23.46
CA LYS A 98 -5.47 0.43 -24.65
C LYS A 98 -4.73 -0.14 -25.85
N HIS A 99 -3.50 0.30 -26.09
CA HIS A 99 -2.69 -0.20 -27.19
C HIS A 99 -2.39 -1.70 -27.07
N LYS A 100 -1.98 -2.17 -25.87
CA LYS A 100 -1.75 -3.60 -25.61
C LYS A 100 -3.02 -4.43 -25.85
N TYR A 101 -4.17 -3.92 -25.41
CA TYR A 101 -5.46 -4.57 -25.62
C TYR A 101 -5.84 -4.64 -27.11
N GLU A 102 -5.66 -3.56 -27.86
CA GLU A 102 -5.94 -3.55 -29.31
C GLU A 102 -5.05 -4.53 -30.06
N CYS A 103 -3.75 -4.59 -29.74
CA CYS A 103 -2.83 -5.57 -30.32
C CYS A 103 -3.25 -7.00 -29.99
N MET A 104 -3.60 -7.29 -28.73
CA MET A 104 -4.08 -8.60 -28.31
C MET A 104 -5.39 -8.99 -29.03
N LYS A 105 -6.32 -8.04 -29.18
CA LYS A 105 -7.58 -8.26 -29.90
C LYS A 105 -7.34 -8.61 -31.36
N ARG A 106 -6.48 -7.87 -32.06
CA ARG A 106 -6.13 -8.15 -33.47
C ARG A 106 -5.51 -9.53 -33.60
N ALA A 107 -4.55 -9.87 -32.74
CA ALA A 107 -3.92 -11.19 -32.76
C ALA A 107 -4.92 -12.34 -32.55
N MET A 108 -5.91 -12.16 -31.67
CA MET A 108 -6.96 -13.17 -31.45
C MET A 108 -7.93 -13.28 -32.62
N GLN A 109 -8.24 -12.17 -33.31
CA GLN A 109 -9.05 -12.20 -34.53
C GLN A 109 -8.35 -12.95 -35.65
N GLU A 110 -7.06 -12.69 -35.86
CA GLU A 110 -6.25 -13.41 -36.83
C GLU A 110 -6.13 -14.90 -36.49
N LEU A 111 -5.98 -15.24 -35.20
CA LEU A 111 -5.92 -16.64 -34.75
C LEU A 111 -7.25 -17.37 -35.00
N GLU A 112 -8.39 -16.71 -34.81
CA GLU A 112 -9.72 -17.28 -35.07
C GLU A 112 -9.91 -17.65 -36.56
N GLU A 113 -9.39 -16.81 -37.46
CA GLU A 113 -9.44 -17.03 -38.91
C GLU A 113 -8.51 -18.17 -39.36
N ILE A 114 -7.32 -18.28 -38.75
CA ILE A 114 -6.31 -19.29 -39.12
C ILE A 114 -6.62 -20.67 -38.52
N ASP A 115 -6.82 -20.74 -37.20
CA ASP A 115 -7.04 -21.99 -36.47
C ASP A 115 -8.07 -21.81 -35.33
N PRO A 116 -9.33 -22.21 -35.57
CA PRO A 116 -10.39 -22.09 -34.56
C PRO A 116 -10.20 -23.04 -33.37
N VAL A 117 -9.39 -24.10 -33.48
CA VAL A 117 -9.08 -24.99 -32.36
C VAL A 117 -8.15 -24.29 -31.38
N LEU A 118 -7.05 -23.73 -31.88
CA LEU A 118 -6.11 -22.96 -31.05
C LEU A 118 -6.76 -21.72 -30.43
N PHE A 119 -7.66 -21.05 -31.15
CA PHE A 119 -8.45 -19.94 -30.60
C PHE A 119 -9.32 -20.37 -29.40
N LYS A 120 -9.98 -21.53 -29.49
CA LYS A 120 -10.77 -22.09 -28.38
C LYS A 120 -9.90 -22.43 -27.18
N GLU A 121 -8.71 -22.99 -27.43
CA GLU A 121 -7.75 -23.31 -26.36
C GLU A 121 -7.20 -22.05 -25.68
N ALA A 122 -6.83 -21.02 -26.46
CA ALA A 122 -6.31 -19.75 -25.92
C ALA A 122 -7.36 -19.00 -25.07
N ASN A 123 -8.63 -19.08 -25.45
CA ASN A 123 -9.75 -18.48 -24.69
C ASN A 123 -10.24 -19.34 -23.51
N ARG A 124 -9.57 -20.46 -23.21
CA ARG A 124 -9.91 -21.30 -22.06
C ARG A 124 -9.69 -20.52 -20.78
N ARG A 125 -10.76 -20.41 -19.97
CA ARG A 125 -10.66 -19.83 -18.63
C ARG A 125 -10.02 -20.84 -17.69
N GLU A 126 -8.91 -20.46 -17.08
CA GLU A 126 -8.28 -21.25 -16.02
C GLU A 126 -8.85 -20.86 -14.66
N ASP A 127 -9.50 -21.81 -13.99
CA ASP A 127 -9.92 -21.63 -12.61
C ASP A 127 -8.73 -21.88 -11.66
N PRO A 128 -8.25 -20.88 -10.90
CA PRO A 128 -7.06 -21.03 -10.07
C PRO A 128 -7.26 -22.02 -8.91
N ARG A 129 -8.52 -22.33 -8.54
CA ARG A 129 -8.83 -23.26 -7.45
C ARG A 129 -8.95 -24.71 -7.91
N ALA A 130 -9.21 -24.94 -9.19
CA ALA A 130 -9.39 -26.28 -9.72
C ALA A 130 -8.03 -26.96 -9.91
N ARG A 131 -7.87 -28.17 -9.40
CA ARG A 131 -6.69 -29.03 -9.63
C ARG A 131 -7.10 -30.20 -10.50
N SER A 132 -6.23 -30.62 -11.43
CA SER A 132 -6.50 -31.82 -12.22
C SER A 132 -6.42 -33.07 -11.33
N MET A 133 -7.07 -34.16 -11.74
CA MET A 133 -6.99 -35.44 -11.01
C MET A 133 -5.55 -35.92 -10.90
N MET A 134 -4.77 -35.79 -11.97
CA MET A 134 -3.35 -36.16 -12.03
C MET A 134 -2.50 -35.29 -11.09
N GLU A 135 -2.77 -33.98 -11.03
CA GLU A 135 -2.11 -33.09 -10.06
C GLU A 135 -2.42 -33.50 -8.61
N MET A 136 -3.65 -33.92 -8.32
CA MET A 136 -4.04 -34.38 -6.98
C MET A 136 -3.37 -35.70 -6.59
N GLU A 137 -3.21 -36.64 -7.52
CA GLU A 137 -2.51 -37.91 -7.28
C GLU A 137 -1.03 -37.67 -6.99
N VAL A 138 -0.37 -36.85 -7.81
CA VAL A 138 1.05 -36.52 -7.59
C VAL A 138 1.25 -35.76 -6.28
N LEU A 139 0.35 -34.85 -5.93
CA LEU A 139 0.41 -34.18 -4.64
C LEU A 139 0.32 -35.15 -3.46
N LYS A 140 -0.47 -36.22 -3.57
CA LYS A 140 -0.54 -37.25 -2.51
C LYS A 140 0.78 -38.01 -2.36
N SER A 141 1.50 -38.29 -3.45
CA SER A 141 2.79 -38.99 -3.40
C SER A 141 3.99 -38.08 -3.10
N CYS A 142 3.91 -36.79 -3.41
CA CYS A 142 5.04 -35.86 -3.32
C CYS A 142 5.50 -35.56 -1.89
N SER A 143 6.78 -35.19 -1.79
CA SER A 143 7.40 -34.70 -0.55
C SER A 143 6.80 -33.34 -0.15
N THR A 144 6.94 -32.97 1.13
CA THR A 144 6.40 -31.70 1.66
C THR A 144 6.96 -30.46 0.95
N ALA A 145 8.23 -30.48 0.56
CA ALA A 145 8.86 -29.39 -0.18
C ALA A 145 8.29 -29.24 -1.60
N GLU A 146 8.07 -30.37 -2.28
CA GLU A 146 7.48 -30.42 -3.63
C GLU A 146 6.02 -29.97 -3.61
N ARG A 147 5.26 -30.40 -2.60
CA ARG A 147 3.88 -29.93 -2.40
C ARG A 147 3.82 -28.41 -2.26
N ARG A 148 4.69 -27.81 -1.44
CA ARG A 148 4.77 -26.35 -1.29
C ARG A 148 5.14 -25.64 -2.61
N ALA A 149 6.03 -26.24 -3.40
CA ALA A 149 6.44 -25.70 -4.70
C ALA A 149 5.33 -25.78 -5.77
N ILE A 150 4.49 -26.82 -5.71
CA ILE A 150 3.28 -26.93 -6.56
C ILE A 150 2.25 -25.87 -6.14
N GLU A 151 2.04 -25.72 -4.83
CA GLU A 151 1.08 -24.79 -4.25
C GLU A 151 1.47 -23.31 -4.43
N SER A 152 2.76 -23.00 -4.53
CA SER A 152 3.20 -21.62 -4.78
C SER A 152 2.93 -21.13 -6.21
N ARG A 153 2.66 -22.04 -7.15
CA ARG A 153 2.54 -21.75 -8.59
C ARG A 153 1.16 -22.06 -9.14
N VAL A 154 0.13 -21.56 -8.49
CA VAL A 154 -1.27 -21.79 -8.91
C VAL A 154 -1.50 -21.28 -10.34
N ARG A 155 -2.17 -22.07 -11.20
CA ARG A 155 -2.53 -21.68 -12.58
C ARG A 155 -3.42 -20.43 -12.58
N GLY A 156 -3.34 -19.61 -13.63
CA GLY A 156 -4.05 -18.33 -13.72
C GLY A 156 -3.63 -17.25 -12.71
N LEU A 157 -2.69 -17.51 -11.79
CA LEU A 157 -2.17 -16.52 -10.84
C LEU A 157 -0.68 -16.27 -11.08
N PHE A 158 -0.22 -15.08 -10.64
CA PHE A 158 1.20 -14.77 -10.70
C PHE A 158 2.00 -15.70 -9.78
N PRO A 159 3.14 -16.25 -10.26
CA PRO A 159 4.03 -17.04 -9.43
C PRO A 159 4.59 -16.21 -8.27
N ARG A 160 4.77 -16.84 -7.09
CA ARG A 160 5.30 -16.16 -5.90
C ARG A 160 6.74 -15.70 -6.06
N GLU A 161 7.48 -16.26 -7.01
CA GLU A 161 8.85 -15.85 -7.34
C GLU A 161 8.89 -14.46 -8.02
N LEU A 162 7.78 -14.01 -8.61
CA LEU A 162 7.65 -12.67 -9.18
C LEU A 162 7.47 -11.66 -8.04
N LYS A 163 8.61 -11.19 -7.51
CA LYS A 163 8.66 -10.26 -6.38
C LYS A 163 8.33 -8.82 -6.81
N VAL A 164 7.80 -8.06 -5.85
CA VAL A 164 7.65 -6.61 -5.99
C VAL A 164 9.06 -5.97 -6.00
N PRO A 165 9.32 -4.98 -6.87
CA PRO A 165 10.60 -4.26 -6.88
C PRO A 165 10.92 -3.63 -5.51
N ALA A 166 12.18 -3.74 -5.10
CA ALA A 166 12.69 -3.12 -3.88
C ALA A 166 13.60 -1.94 -4.22
N ASP A 167 13.77 -0.99 -3.29
CA ASP A 167 14.59 0.20 -3.49
C ASP A 167 16.06 -0.13 -3.77
N THR A 168 16.59 -1.16 -3.12
CA THR A 168 17.95 -1.69 -3.34
C THR A 168 17.89 -3.14 -3.79
N PRO A 169 18.75 -3.57 -4.74
CA PRO A 169 18.78 -4.95 -5.18
C PRO A 169 19.26 -5.90 -4.06
N SER A 170 18.93 -7.19 -4.20
CA SER A 170 19.47 -8.24 -3.33
C SER A 170 20.98 -8.40 -3.55
N LYS A 171 21.71 -8.87 -2.53
CA LYS A 171 23.14 -9.19 -2.62
C LYS A 171 23.45 -10.20 -3.72
N GLU A 172 22.55 -11.17 -3.91
CA GLU A 172 22.67 -12.22 -4.93
C GLU A 172 22.17 -11.77 -6.32
N GLY A 173 21.51 -10.60 -6.41
CA GLY A 173 20.98 -10.08 -7.67
C GLY A 173 19.96 -11.03 -8.33
N TRP A 174 20.36 -11.69 -9.41
CA TRP A 174 19.55 -12.61 -10.20
C TRP A 174 20.02 -14.06 -10.03
N LEU A 175 19.09 -15.00 -9.87
CA LEU A 175 19.38 -16.42 -9.72
C LEU A 175 19.60 -17.08 -11.08
N HIS A 176 20.86 -17.19 -11.51
CA HIS A 176 21.22 -17.82 -12.80
C HIS A 176 21.08 -19.36 -12.78
N GLU A 177 21.18 -19.99 -11.60
CA GLU A 177 21.10 -21.45 -11.43
C GLU A 177 19.65 -21.95 -11.26
N TRP A 178 18.67 -21.19 -11.73
CA TRP A 178 17.25 -21.55 -11.60
C TRP A 178 16.93 -22.83 -12.36
N LYS A 179 16.21 -23.75 -11.71
CA LYS A 179 15.78 -25.02 -12.30
C LYS A 179 14.26 -25.02 -12.54
N PRO A 180 13.80 -25.49 -13.72
CA PRO A 180 12.38 -25.54 -14.02
C PRO A 180 11.67 -26.57 -13.13
N PHE A 181 10.44 -26.22 -12.76
CA PHE A 181 9.54 -27.13 -12.06
C PHE A 181 8.73 -27.95 -13.08
N ASN A 182 8.85 -29.27 -13.04
CA ASN A 182 8.04 -30.16 -13.86
C ASN A 182 6.66 -30.33 -13.22
N ARG A 183 5.67 -29.64 -13.76
CA ARG A 183 4.27 -29.85 -13.36
C ARG A 183 3.74 -31.11 -14.05
N PRO A 184 3.15 -32.05 -13.31
CA PRO A 184 2.38 -33.13 -13.94
C PRO A 184 1.15 -32.49 -14.60
N LEU A 185 1.08 -32.54 -15.93
CA LEU A 185 -0.07 -32.07 -16.71
C LEU A 185 -1.10 -33.18 -16.84
#